data_AF-A0A1C4XU63-F1
#
_entry.id   AF-A0A1C4XU63-F1
#
_cell.length_a   1.000
_cell.length_b   1.000
_cell.length_c   1.000
_cell.angle_alpha   90.00
_cell.angle_beta   90.00
_cell.angle_gamma   90.00
#
_symmetry.space_group_name_H-M   'P 1'
#
loop_
_entity.id
_entity.type
_entity.pdbx_description
1 polymer ?
#
loop_
_entity_poly.entity_id
_entity_poly.type
_entity_poly.pdbx_seq_one_letter_code
_entity_poly.pdbx_strand_id
1 'polypeptide(L)'
;MGEEQRLAGGNTGGAVRIGDTVRRTPGPWTPSVHALLRHLKTVGFDGAPRARGFDEHGREVLSFLPGETVGVTRPWPAWAHSDDALRQVARWLRDLHAAVAGFVPPAGARWREGGVWRPGLIVGHNDAAP
;
A
#
# COMPACT_ATOMS: atom_id res chain seq x y z
N MET A 1 12.15 -14.86 17.74
CA MET A 1 10.85 -14.21 17.46
C MET A 1 11.05 -12.72 17.68
N GLY A 2 10.76 -11.88 16.68
CA GLY A 2 10.92 -10.43 16.81
C GLY A 2 9.86 -9.85 17.74
N GLU A 3 10.18 -8.76 18.42
CA GLU A 3 9.26 -8.04 19.29
C GLU A 3 8.09 -7.46 18.46
N GLU A 4 6.86 -7.58 18.97
CA GLU A 4 5.68 -6.97 18.37
C GLU A 4 5.64 -5.48 18.70
N GLN A 5 5.75 -4.62 17.69
CA GLN A 5 5.62 -3.18 17.84
C GLN A 5 4.27 -2.72 17.30
N ARG A 6 3.43 -2.14 18.16
CA ARG A 6 2.16 -1.56 17.73
C ARG A 6 2.40 -0.30 16.88
N LEU A 7 1.84 -0.30 15.67
CA LEU A 7 1.72 0.89 14.84
C LEU A 7 0.30 1.42 14.99
N ALA A 8 0.17 2.65 15.50
CA ALA A 8 -1.13 3.28 15.76
C ALA A 8 -2.01 3.33 14.48
N GLY A 9 -1.38 3.45 13.31
CA GLY A 9 -2.04 3.60 12.02
C GLY A 9 -2.36 5.06 11.72
N GLY A 10 -3.21 5.26 10.71
CA GLY A 10 -3.85 6.54 10.40
C GLY A 10 -5.37 6.36 10.44
N ASN A 11 -6.04 6.51 9.31
CA ASN A 11 -7.50 6.35 9.18
C ASN A 11 -8.00 4.89 9.24
N THR A 12 -7.18 3.96 9.74
CA THR A 12 -7.51 2.53 9.87
C THR A 12 -7.11 2.03 11.26
N GLY A 13 -7.58 0.86 11.68
CA GLY A 13 -7.36 0.28 13.00
C GLY A 13 -5.92 -0.16 13.35
N GLY A 14 -4.91 0.49 12.78
CA GLY A 14 -3.48 0.24 13.04
C GLY A 14 -2.93 -1.05 12.40
N ALA A 15 -1.70 -1.37 12.79
CA ALA A 15 -0.99 -2.59 12.41
C ALA A 15 -0.05 -3.03 13.53
N VAL A 16 0.51 -4.23 13.41
CA VAL A 16 1.59 -4.70 14.30
C VAL A 16 2.81 -4.99 13.45
N ARG A 17 3.94 -4.36 13.74
CA ARG A 17 5.22 -4.65 13.10
C ARG A 17 5.93 -5.78 13.86
N ILE A 18 6.47 -6.74 13.13
CA ILE A 18 7.33 -7.81 13.64
C ILE A 18 8.53 -7.93 12.71
N GLY A 19 9.69 -7.47 13.17
CA GLY A 19 10.91 -7.40 12.35
C GLY A 19 10.73 -6.52 11.10
N ASP A 20 10.86 -7.13 9.92
CA ASP A 20 10.74 -6.50 8.60
C ASP A 20 9.33 -6.65 7.99
N THR A 21 8.35 -7.07 8.78
CA THR A 21 6.98 -7.28 8.30
C THR A 21 5.94 -6.59 9.17
N VAL A 22 4.76 -6.36 8.61
CA VAL A 22 3.59 -5.83 9.30
C VAL A 22 2.43 -6.83 9.23
N ARG A 23 1.62 -6.87 10.29
CA ARG A 23 0.38 -7.63 10.42
C ARG A 23 -0.79 -6.68 10.44
N ARG A 24 -1.77 -6.91 9.56
CA ARG A 24 -2.97 -6.07 9.42
C ARG A 24 -4.22 -6.94 9.47
N THR A 25 -5.33 -6.34 9.91
CA THR A 25 -6.63 -6.99 9.81
C THR A 25 -7.00 -7.12 8.33
N PRO A 26 -7.22 -8.35 7.82
CA PRO A 26 -7.60 -8.54 6.43
C PRO A 26 -9.06 -8.13 6.19
N GLY A 27 -9.43 -7.95 4.93
CA GLY A 27 -10.80 -7.80 4.50
C GLY A 27 -11.06 -8.60 3.22
N PRO A 28 -12.31 -8.62 2.72
CA PRO A 28 -12.63 -9.32 1.47
C PRO A 28 -11.84 -8.84 0.25
N TRP A 29 -11.26 -7.64 0.31
CA TRP A 29 -10.41 -7.07 -0.73
C TRP A 29 -8.95 -7.53 -0.66
N THR A 30 -8.49 -8.10 0.47
CA THR A 30 -7.09 -8.49 0.69
C THR A 30 -6.53 -9.40 -0.41
N PRO A 31 -7.25 -10.43 -0.90
CA PRO A 31 -6.76 -11.24 -2.02
C PRO A 31 -6.49 -10.43 -3.30
N SER A 32 -7.29 -9.40 -3.58
CA SER A 32 -7.14 -8.53 -4.76
C SER A 32 -5.95 -7.57 -4.59
N VAL A 33 -5.77 -7.02 -3.39
CA VAL A 33 -4.58 -6.24 -3.03
C VAL A 33 -3.31 -7.10 -3.15
N HIS A 34 -3.32 -8.33 -2.63
CA HIS A 34 -2.19 -9.24 -2.78
C HIS A 34 -1.89 -9.58 -4.25
N ALA A 35 -2.91 -9.73 -5.10
CA ALA A 35 -2.70 -9.93 -6.54
C ALA A 35 -2.00 -8.73 -7.19
N LEU A 36 -2.43 -7.51 -6.86
CA LEU A 36 -1.79 -6.27 -7.32
C LEU A 36 -0.34 -6.15 -6.82
N LEU A 37 -0.08 -6.38 -5.53
CA LEU A 37 1.28 -6.30 -4.98
C LEU A 37 2.23 -7.34 -5.59
N ARG A 38 1.73 -8.53 -5.92
CA ARG A 38 2.51 -9.53 -6.66
C ARG A 38 2.82 -9.07 -8.08
N HIS A 39 1.85 -8.50 -8.79
CA HIS A 39 2.08 -7.90 -10.11
C HIS A 39 3.15 -6.81 -10.06
N LEU A 40 3.01 -5.85 -9.13
CA LEU A 40 3.98 -4.78 -8.92
C LEU A 40 5.41 -5.31 -8.68
N LYS A 41 5.54 -6.36 -7.86
CA LYS A 41 6.82 -7.05 -7.68
C LYS A 41 7.34 -7.65 -8.99
N THR A 42 6.50 -8.33 -9.77
CA THR A 42 6.88 -8.98 -11.03
C THR A 42 7.38 -7.97 -12.07
N VAL A 43 6.78 -6.77 -12.13
CA VAL A 43 7.20 -5.71 -13.05
C VAL A 43 8.31 -4.81 -12.47
N GLY A 44 8.89 -5.16 -11.31
CA GLY A 44 10.02 -4.44 -10.72
C GLY A 44 9.69 -3.12 -10.03
N PHE A 45 8.43 -2.88 -9.66
CA PHE A 45 8.05 -1.66 -8.95
C PHE A 45 8.38 -1.78 -7.45
N ASP A 46 9.38 -1.04 -6.98
CA ASP A 46 9.86 -1.07 -5.58
C ASP A 46 9.15 -0.08 -4.64
N GLY A 47 8.28 0.79 -5.17
CA GLY A 47 7.53 1.77 -4.39
C GLY A 47 6.34 1.21 -3.60
N ALA A 48 6.21 -0.12 -3.45
CA ALA A 48 5.08 -0.78 -2.77
C ALA A 48 5.54 -1.95 -1.89
N PRO A 49 4.84 -2.24 -0.77
CA PRO A 49 5.18 -3.37 0.09
C PRO A 49 4.99 -4.71 -0.65
N ARG A 50 5.63 -5.76 -0.14
CA ARG A 50 5.53 -7.11 -0.69
C ARG A 50 4.49 -7.92 0.09
N ALA A 51 3.54 -8.52 -0.61
CA ALA A 51 2.61 -9.47 -0.02
C ALA A 51 3.34 -10.75 0.43
N ARG A 52 3.16 -11.15 1.68
CA ARG A 52 3.75 -12.34 2.29
C ARG A 52 2.71 -13.38 2.72
N GLY A 53 1.44 -13.14 2.40
CA GLY A 53 0.34 -14.06 2.69
C GLY A 53 -0.36 -13.72 3.99
N PHE A 54 -0.73 -14.75 4.73
CA PHE A 54 -1.41 -14.64 6.03
C PHE A 54 -0.59 -15.37 7.08
N ASP A 55 -0.64 -14.90 8.33
CA ASP A 55 -0.06 -15.63 9.45
C ASP A 55 -1.03 -16.70 10.00
N GLU A 56 -0.58 -17.45 11.00
CA GLU A 56 -1.34 -18.52 11.65
C GLU A 56 -2.65 -18.05 12.31
N HIS A 57 -2.77 -16.75 12.59
CA HIS A 57 -3.96 -16.12 13.16
C HIS A 57 -4.86 -15.48 12.08
N GLY A 58 -4.54 -15.71 10.80
CA GLY A 58 -5.27 -15.16 9.67
C GLY A 58 -5.04 -13.67 9.42
N ARG A 59 -4.02 -13.04 10.00
CA ARG A 59 -3.70 -11.62 9.75
C ARG A 59 -2.97 -11.47 8.41
N GLU A 60 -3.27 -10.40 7.68
CA GLU A 60 -2.53 -10.03 6.45
C GLU A 60 -1.07 -9.74 6.79
N VAL A 61 -0.12 -10.31 6.04
CA VAL A 61 1.32 -10.14 6.21
C VAL A 61 1.90 -9.39 5.02
N LEU A 62 2.45 -8.20 5.26
CA LEU A 62 3.17 -7.41 4.25
C LEU A 62 4.59 -7.08 4.71
N SER A 63 5.51 -6.78 3.78
CA SER A 63 6.81 -6.20 4.16
C SER A 63 6.64 -4.80 4.74
N PHE A 64 7.46 -4.46 5.72
CA PHE A 64 7.58 -3.12 6.26
C PHE A 64 8.39 -2.24 5.29
N LEU A 65 7.95 -1.00 5.08
CA LEU A 65 8.72 0.01 4.35
C LEU A 65 9.35 0.96 5.38
N PRO A 66 10.69 1.04 5.45
CA PRO A 66 11.34 1.98 6.35
C PRO A 66 11.13 3.40 5.86
N GLY A 67 10.85 4.31 6.79
CA GLY A 67 10.65 5.73 6.50
C GLY A 67 9.79 6.41 7.55
N GLU A 68 9.55 7.69 7.33
CA GLU A 68 8.68 8.52 8.14
C GLU A 68 7.38 8.82 7.39
N THR A 69 6.31 9.07 8.14
CA THR A 69 5.01 9.50 7.58
C THR A 69 4.62 10.82 8.20
N VAL A 70 3.81 11.63 7.50
CA VAL A 70 3.26 12.88 8.06
C VAL A 70 2.43 12.66 9.33
N GLY A 71 1.91 11.44 9.51
CA GLY A 71 1.10 11.06 10.67
C GLY A 71 -0.20 11.87 10.78
N VAL A 72 -0.85 11.78 11.94
CA VAL A 72 -2.10 12.49 12.23
C VAL A 72 -1.89 13.79 13.00
N THR A 73 -0.68 14.03 13.50
CA THR A 73 -0.36 15.19 14.35
C THR A 73 -0.06 16.42 13.51
N ARG A 74 -0.68 17.56 13.86
CA ARG A 74 -0.44 18.87 13.24
C ARG A 74 0.44 19.74 14.16
N PRO A 75 1.25 20.66 13.61
CA PRO A 75 1.50 20.87 12.19
C PRO A 75 2.29 19.71 11.57
N TRP A 76 2.11 19.49 10.27
CA TRP A 76 2.91 18.48 9.57
C TRP A 76 4.38 18.92 9.46
N PRO A 77 5.32 17.97 9.30
CA PRO A 77 6.71 18.29 9.07
C PRO A 77 6.88 19.20 7.84
N ALA A 78 7.80 20.16 7.91
CA ALA A 78 8.02 21.13 6.83
C ALA A 78 8.34 20.47 5.48
N TRP A 79 8.98 19.30 5.50
CA TRP A 79 9.28 18.54 4.28
C TRP A 79 8.04 18.15 3.49
N ALA A 80 6.88 17.95 4.15
CA ALA A 80 5.63 17.57 3.50
C ALA A 80 5.08 18.69 2.59
N HIS A 81 5.51 19.93 2.82
CA HIS A 81 5.15 21.11 2.05
C HIS A 81 6.24 21.53 1.06
N SER A 82 7.32 20.76 0.94
CA SER A 82 8.42 21.10 0.05
C SER A 82 8.10 20.77 -1.40
N ASP A 83 8.60 21.59 -2.33
CA ASP A 83 8.59 21.29 -3.77
C ASP A 83 9.24 19.94 -4.09
N ASP A 84 10.26 19.55 -3.32
CA ASP A 84 10.94 18.29 -3.53
C ASP A 84 10.03 17.10 -3.23
N ALA A 85 9.31 17.12 -2.09
CA ALA A 85 8.30 16.11 -1.78
C ALA A 85 7.21 16.06 -2.85
N LEU A 86 6.74 17.21 -3.35
CA LEU A 86 5.77 17.28 -4.44
C LEU A 86 6.30 16.59 -5.72
N ARG A 87 7.55 16.88 -6.12
CA ARG A 87 8.17 16.25 -7.30
C ARG A 87 8.37 14.74 -7.09
N GLN A 88 8.76 14.32 -5.89
CA GLN A 88 8.91 12.90 -5.56
C GLN A 88 7.57 12.15 -5.66
N VAL A 89 6.50 12.67 -5.07
CA VAL A 89 5.16 12.06 -5.14
C VAL A 89 4.65 12.02 -6.59
N ALA A 90 4.83 13.10 -7.36
CA ALA A 90 4.42 13.13 -8.77
C ALA A 90 5.14 12.07 -9.62
N ARG A 91 6.46 11.90 -9.43
CA ARG A 91 7.23 10.82 -10.09
C ARG A 91 6.73 9.45 -9.66
N TRP A 92 6.57 9.23 -8.36
CA TRP A 92 6.11 7.96 -7.82
C TRP A 92 4.73 7.58 -8.35
N LEU A 93 3.78 8.52 -8.42
CA LEU A 93 2.44 8.28 -8.97
C LEU A 93 2.49 7.91 -10.45
N ARG A 94 3.29 8.62 -11.25
CA ARG A 94 3.48 8.30 -12.67
C ARG A 94 4.04 6.89 -12.83
N ASP A 95 5.07 6.56 -12.05
CA ASP A 95 5.76 5.27 -12.15
C ASP A 95 4.86 4.12 -11.65
N LEU A 96 4.05 4.36 -10.61
CA LEU A 96 2.99 3.44 -10.19
C LEU A 96 1.98 3.21 -11.32
N HIS A 97 1.46 4.27 -11.93
CA HIS A 97 0.49 4.17 -13.02
C HIS A 97 1.03 3.39 -14.21
N ALA A 98 2.30 3.59 -14.56
CA ALA A 98 2.97 2.79 -15.58
C ALA A 98 3.06 1.31 -15.18
N ALA A 99 3.44 1.02 -13.93
CA ALA A 99 3.57 -0.35 -13.42
C ALA A 99 2.23 -1.11 -13.38
N VAL A 100 1.13 -0.42 -13.06
CA VAL A 100 -0.21 -1.05 -13.02
C VAL A 100 -0.91 -1.10 -14.38
N ALA A 101 -0.38 -0.44 -15.42
CA ALA A 101 -1.03 -0.37 -16.73
C ALA A 101 -1.27 -1.76 -17.35
N GLY A 102 -0.37 -2.72 -17.08
CA GLY A 102 -0.51 -4.11 -17.52
C GLY A 102 -1.26 -5.02 -16.55
N PHE A 103 -1.75 -4.52 -15.42
CA PHE A 103 -2.43 -5.34 -14.42
C PHE A 103 -3.89 -5.60 -14.80
N VAL A 104 -4.24 -6.89 -14.91
CA VAL A 104 -5.62 -7.33 -15.03
C VAL A 104 -6.03 -7.99 -13.70
N PRO A 105 -7.05 -7.45 -12.98
CA PRO A 105 -7.53 -8.07 -11.76
C PRO A 105 -8.04 -9.50 -12.01
N PRO A 106 -7.80 -10.44 -11.08
CA PRO A 106 -8.35 -11.79 -11.20
C PRO A 106 -9.88 -11.78 -11.20
N ALA A 107 -10.48 -12.83 -11.75
CA ALA A 107 -11.93 -13.01 -11.70
C ALA A 107 -12.44 -12.96 -10.25
N GLY A 108 -13.54 -12.23 -10.02
CA GLY A 108 -14.10 -12.04 -8.69
C GLY A 108 -13.31 -11.08 -7.79
N ALA A 109 -12.37 -10.30 -8.32
CA ALA A 109 -11.65 -9.28 -7.56
C ALA A 109 -12.63 -8.34 -6.83
N ARG A 110 -12.32 -8.06 -5.56
CA ARG A 110 -13.07 -7.15 -4.69
C ARG A 110 -12.15 -6.04 -4.25
N TRP A 111 -12.60 -4.80 -4.39
CA TRP A 111 -11.88 -3.62 -3.91
C TRP A 111 -12.64 -3.02 -2.74
N ARG A 112 -11.92 -2.40 -1.80
CA ARG A 112 -12.55 -1.75 -0.64
C ARG A 112 -13.44 -0.58 -1.08
N GLU A 113 -12.92 0.19 -2.02
CA GLU A 113 -13.55 1.35 -2.65
C GLU A 113 -13.21 1.31 -4.14
N GLY A 114 -14.06 1.91 -4.97
CA GLY A 114 -13.88 1.97 -6.42
C GLY A 114 -15.09 1.47 -7.22
N GLY A 115 -14.89 1.27 -8.52
CA GLY A 115 -15.91 0.82 -9.46
C GLY A 115 -15.64 -0.58 -10.03
N VAL A 116 -16.51 -0.98 -10.97
CA VAL A 116 -16.33 -2.22 -11.74
C VAL A 116 -15.17 -2.06 -12.71
N TRP A 117 -14.21 -3.00 -12.65
CA TRP A 117 -13.07 -3.01 -13.56
C TRP A 117 -13.54 -3.28 -15.00
N ARG A 118 -12.90 -2.61 -15.97
CA ARG A 118 -13.06 -2.84 -17.41
C ARG A 118 -11.73 -2.56 -18.12
N PRO A 119 -11.49 -3.17 -19.30
CA PRO A 119 -10.32 -2.86 -20.12
C PRO A 119 -10.15 -1.35 -20.35
N GLY A 120 -8.91 -0.87 -20.30
CA GLY A 120 -8.57 0.55 -20.39
C GLY A 120 -8.57 1.30 -19.05
N LEU A 121 -9.02 0.67 -17.95
CA LEU A 121 -8.83 1.21 -16.60
C LEU A 121 -7.56 0.68 -15.95
N ILE A 122 -7.00 1.50 -15.07
CA ILE A 122 -5.89 1.13 -14.18
C ILE A 122 -6.31 1.24 -12.71
N VAL A 123 -5.57 0.58 -11.82
CA VAL A 123 -5.74 0.76 -10.37
C VAL A 123 -4.96 1.99 -9.93
N GLY A 124 -5.65 3.08 -9.61
CA GLY A 124 -5.05 4.31 -9.09
C GLY A 124 -4.83 4.29 -7.58
N HIS A 125 -4.00 5.22 -7.07
CA HIS A 125 -3.83 5.47 -5.63
C HIS A 125 -5.08 6.11 -4.98
N ASN A 126 -5.91 6.77 -5.79
CA ASN A 126 -7.13 7.53 -5.44
C ASN A 126 -6.94 8.81 -4.61
N ASP A 127 -6.25 8.75 -3.47
CA ASP A 127 -6.09 9.89 -2.57
C ASP A 127 -4.61 10.22 -2.38
N ALA A 128 -4.12 11.18 -3.16
CA ALA A 128 -2.74 11.67 -3.11
C ALA A 128 -2.73 13.11 -2.57
N ALA A 129 -3.18 13.27 -1.33
CA ALA A 129 -2.98 14.48 -0.56
C ALA A 129 -1.66 14.38 0.25
N PRO A 130 -0.99 15.52 0.55
CA PRO A 130 -0.03 15.56 1.65
C PRO A 130 -0.70 15.22 2.98
#